data_AF-A0A927RPT2-F1
#
_entry.id   AF-A0A927RPT2-F1
#
_cell.length_a   1.000
_cell.length_b   1.000
_cell.length_c   1.000
_cell.angle_alpha   90.00
_cell.angle_beta   90.00
_cell.angle_gamma   90.00
#
_symmetry.space_group_name_H-M   'P 1'
#
loop_
_entity.id
_entity.type
_entity.pdbx_description
1 polymer ?
#
loop_
_entity_poly.entity_id
_entity_poly.type
_entity_poly.pdbx_seq_one_letter_code
_entity_poly.pdbx_strand_id
1 'polypeptide(L)'
;MFRASKPSRSRAVGYLLHQGILEIRAMSAARTLLSTDEGADPGSPYETDYLARIQLIADVCHEFAPVLMNDNRGEREEAAADALSYRFEVTVPEGRRWMRARLAELGEEYRDLLGPDPA
;
A
#
# COMPACT_ATOMS: atom_id res chain seq x y z
N MET A 1 27.63 -4.22 19.79
CA MET A 1 26.85 -3.07 19.29
C MET A 1 26.40 -3.41 17.87
N PHE A 2 25.17 -3.89 17.69
CA PHE A 2 24.66 -4.23 16.36
C PHE A 2 24.29 -2.92 15.66
N ARG A 3 24.95 -2.63 14.54
CA ARG A 3 24.65 -1.47 13.70
C ARG A 3 23.31 -1.76 13.03
N ALA A 4 22.25 -1.05 13.42
CA ALA A 4 20.96 -1.17 12.74
C ALA A 4 21.18 -0.91 11.23
N SER A 5 20.87 -1.90 10.40
CA SER A 5 20.95 -1.76 8.95
C SER A 5 19.94 -0.71 8.52
N LYS A 6 20.33 0.21 7.62
CA LYS A 6 19.39 1.19 7.05
C LYS A 6 18.15 0.48 6.48
N PRO A 7 16.94 1.04 6.66
CA PRO A 7 15.73 0.47 6.09
C PRO A 7 15.84 0.38 4.56
N SER A 8 15.42 -0.75 4.00
CA SER A 8 15.44 -1.02 2.55
C SER A 8 14.16 -0.49 1.91
N ARG A 9 14.30 0.30 0.85
CA ARG A 9 13.16 0.91 0.14
C ARG A 9 12.47 -0.10 -0.75
N SER A 10 13.24 -0.96 -1.41
CA SER A 10 12.67 -2.07 -2.17
C SER A 10 11.87 -3.03 -1.28
N ARG A 11 12.32 -3.26 -0.03
CA ARG A 11 11.54 -3.99 0.99
C ARG A 11 10.27 -3.25 1.40
N ALA A 12 10.33 -1.94 1.61
CA ALA A 12 9.15 -1.13 1.93
C ALA A 12 8.09 -1.23 0.83
N VAL A 13 8.50 -1.09 -0.44
CA VAL A 13 7.63 -1.25 -1.61
C VAL A 13 7.05 -2.66 -1.68
N GLY A 14 7.88 -3.70 -1.54
CA GLY A 14 7.41 -5.09 -1.54
C GLY A 14 6.40 -5.38 -0.42
N TYR A 15 6.59 -4.77 0.74
CA TYR A 15 5.64 -4.90 1.85
C TYR A 15 4.31 -4.19 1.57
N LEU A 16 4.33 -2.98 1.02
CA LEU A 16 3.11 -2.28 0.59
C LEU A 16 2.31 -3.11 -0.42
N LEU A 17 2.97 -3.67 -1.44
CA LEU A 17 2.33 -4.55 -2.42
C LEU A 17 1.72 -5.79 -1.76
N HIS A 18 2.47 -6.42 -0.86
CA HIS A 18 1.97 -7.60 -0.14
C HIS A 18 0.74 -7.29 0.72
N GLN A 19 0.81 -6.21 1.51
CA GLN A 19 -0.31 -5.76 2.35
C GLN A 19 -1.53 -5.39 1.51
N GLY A 20 -1.33 -4.69 0.38
CA GLY A 20 -2.42 -4.33 -0.51
C GLY A 20 -3.15 -5.54 -1.08
N ILE A 21 -2.39 -6.55 -1.53
CA ILE A 21 -2.98 -7.82 -2.00
C ILE A 21 -3.77 -8.53 -0.89
N LEU A 22 -3.23 -8.58 0.33
CA LEU A 22 -3.91 -9.22 1.46
C LEU A 22 -5.19 -8.49 1.85
N GLU A 23 -5.17 -7.16 1.93
CA GLU A 23 -6.33 -6.36 2.30
C GLU A 23 -7.43 -6.49 1.24
N ILE A 24 -7.09 -6.37 -0.06
CA ILE A 24 -8.03 -6.57 -1.17
C ILE A 24 -8.65 -7.97 -1.13
N ARG A 25 -7.85 -9.00 -0.86
CA ARG A 25 -8.34 -10.39 -0.74
C ARG A 25 -9.28 -10.58 0.45
N ALA A 26 -8.90 -10.08 1.62
CA ALA A 26 -9.72 -10.17 2.83
C ALA A 26 -11.06 -9.47 2.64
N MET A 27 -11.00 -8.27 2.06
CA MET A 27 -12.17 -7.49 1.66
C MET A 27 -13.05 -8.29 0.66
N SER A 28 -12.48 -8.80 -0.42
CA SER A 28 -13.20 -9.63 -1.42
C SER A 28 -13.87 -10.86 -0.80
N ALA A 29 -13.18 -11.58 0.09
CA ALA A 29 -13.73 -12.76 0.76
C ALA A 29 -14.87 -12.39 1.72
N ALA A 30 -14.71 -11.32 2.51
CA ALA A 30 -15.75 -10.84 3.41
C ALA A 30 -17.03 -10.45 2.66
N ARG A 31 -16.90 -9.83 1.46
CA ARG A 31 -18.06 -9.52 0.62
C ARG A 31 -18.77 -10.78 0.14
N THR A 32 -18.04 -11.79 -0.33
CA THR A 32 -18.63 -13.06 -0.78
C THR A 32 -19.47 -13.69 0.34
N LEU A 33 -18.98 -13.71 1.57
CA LEU A 33 -19.70 -14.25 2.73
C LEU A 33 -20.96 -13.46 3.08
N LEU A 34 -20.94 -12.13 2.94
CA LEU A 34 -22.09 -11.27 3.21
C LEU A 34 -23.12 -11.27 2.07
N SER A 35 -22.70 -11.56 0.83
CA SER A 35 -23.59 -11.63 -0.34
C SER A 35 -24.39 -12.94 -0.42
N THR A 36 -23.95 -13.98 0.28
CA THR A 36 -24.68 -15.27 0.39
C THR A 36 -25.82 -15.23 1.40
N ASP A 37 -25.90 -14.18 2.24
CA ASP A 37 -27.11 -13.89 3.01
C ASP A 37 -28.12 -13.18 2.07
N GLU A 38 -29.28 -13.79 1.87
CA GLU A 38 -30.39 -13.29 1.04
C GLU A 38 -30.95 -11.97 1.62
N GLY A 39 -30.25 -10.86 1.39
CA GLY A 39 -30.67 -9.55 1.89
C GLY A 39 -29.71 -8.39 1.61
N ALA A 40 -28.63 -8.60 0.85
CA ALA A 40 -27.71 -7.53 0.50
C ALA A 40 -28.40 -6.49 -0.40
N ASP A 41 -28.75 -5.34 0.17
CA ASP A 41 -29.34 -4.21 -0.54
C ASP A 41 -28.30 -3.59 -1.51
N PRO A 42 -28.52 -3.66 -2.84
CA PRO A 42 -27.59 -3.11 -3.82
C PRO A 42 -27.50 -1.59 -3.66
N GLY A 43 -26.29 -1.07 -3.45
CA GLY A 43 -26.08 0.37 -3.26
C GLY A 43 -26.09 0.82 -1.81
N SER A 44 -26.00 -0.11 -0.86
CA SER A 44 -25.67 0.21 0.54
C SER A 44 -24.43 1.12 0.62
N PRO A 45 -24.39 2.12 1.52
CA PRO A 45 -23.22 2.96 1.75
C PRO A 45 -21.95 2.14 2.05
N TYR A 46 -22.11 0.98 2.69
CA TYR A 46 -21.04 0.03 2.99
C TYR A 46 -20.45 -0.63 1.73
N GLU A 47 -21.24 -0.80 0.67
CA GLU A 47 -20.78 -1.38 -0.61
C GLU A 47 -19.97 -0.35 -1.41
N THR A 48 -20.41 0.92 -1.37
CA THR A 48 -19.71 2.03 -2.03
C THR A 48 -18.35 2.32 -1.37
N ASP A 49 -18.30 2.29 -0.04
CA ASP A 49 -17.07 2.55 0.73
C ASP A 49 -16.01 1.45 0.52
N TYR A 50 -16.46 0.20 0.41
CA TYR A 50 -15.61 -0.95 0.15
C TYR A 50 -14.95 -0.93 -1.24
N LEU A 51 -15.72 -0.67 -2.31
CA LEU A 51 -15.16 -0.62 -3.67
C LEU A 51 -14.19 0.54 -3.81
N ALA A 52 -14.52 1.70 -3.22
CA ALA A 52 -13.61 2.84 -3.15
C ALA A 52 -12.30 2.48 -2.42
N ARG A 53 -12.39 1.71 -1.34
CA ARG A 53 -11.22 1.24 -0.59
C ARG A 53 -10.35 0.28 -1.39
N ILE A 54 -10.94 -0.70 -2.08
CA ILE A 54 -10.19 -1.60 -2.98
C ILE A 54 -9.53 -0.81 -4.10
N GLN A 55 -10.27 0.09 -4.75
CA GLN A 55 -9.74 0.92 -5.83
C GLN A 55 -8.52 1.71 -5.35
N LEU A 56 -8.63 2.38 -4.21
CA LEU A 56 -7.54 3.15 -3.63
C LEU A 56 -6.29 2.30 -3.38
N ILE A 57 -6.43 1.10 -2.82
CA ILE A 57 -5.29 0.20 -2.56
C ILE A 57 -4.71 -0.33 -3.87
N ALA A 58 -5.57 -0.69 -4.84
CA ALA A 58 -5.17 -1.19 -6.13
C ALA A 58 -4.38 -0.14 -6.92
N ASP A 59 -4.80 1.13 -6.88
CA ASP A 59 -4.11 2.25 -7.51
C ASP A 59 -2.70 2.40 -6.91
N VAL A 60 -2.58 2.46 -5.59
CA VAL A 60 -1.26 2.51 -4.92
C VAL A 60 -0.39 1.32 -5.31
N CYS A 61 -0.94 0.10 -5.33
CA CYS A 61 -0.18 -1.10 -5.70
C CYS A 61 0.29 -1.11 -7.16
N HIS A 62 -0.57 -0.67 -8.10
CA HIS A 62 -0.23 -0.63 -9.52
C HIS A 62 0.96 0.29 -9.79
N GLU A 63 1.04 1.41 -9.08
CA GLU A 63 2.12 2.38 -9.22
C GLU A 63 3.48 1.85 -8.77
N PHE A 64 3.50 0.87 -7.87
CA PHE A 64 4.70 0.28 -7.29
C PHE A 64 5.16 -1.01 -7.98
N ALA A 65 4.29 -1.72 -8.69
CA ALA A 65 4.61 -3.02 -9.28
C ALA A 65 5.86 -3.02 -10.20
N PRO A 66 6.08 -2.01 -11.07
CA PRO A 66 7.25 -2.00 -11.97
C PRO A 66 8.59 -1.82 -11.22
N VAL A 67 8.58 -1.21 -10.04
CA VAL A 67 9.78 -0.84 -9.26
C VAL A 67 10.63 -2.06 -8.92
N LEU A 68 9.99 -3.19 -8.65
CA LEU A 68 10.67 -4.40 -8.18
C LEU A 68 11.25 -5.26 -9.31
N MET A 69 10.94 -4.95 -10.58
CA MET A 69 11.32 -5.74 -11.75
C MET A 69 12.81 -5.62 -12.13
N ASN A 70 13.55 -4.62 -11.61
CA ASN A 70 14.97 -4.42 -11.92
C ASN A 70 15.85 -5.45 -11.22
N ASP A 71 16.57 -6.30 -11.96
CA ASP A 71 17.43 -7.34 -11.36
C ASP A 71 18.65 -6.77 -10.61
N ASN A 72 19.11 -5.58 -10.97
CA ASN A 72 20.19 -4.90 -10.26
C ASN A 72 19.68 -4.36 -8.91
N ARG A 73 20.28 -4.82 -7.80
CA ARG A 73 19.91 -4.41 -6.45
C ARG A 73 20.05 -2.89 -6.21
N GLY A 74 21.09 -2.26 -6.75
CA GLY A 74 21.34 -0.82 -6.58
C GLY A 74 20.26 0.01 -7.26
N GLU A 75 20.04 -0.25 -8.55
CA GLU A 75 19.02 0.41 -9.36
C GLU A 75 17.60 0.17 -8.80
N ARG A 76 17.32 -1.01 -8.27
CA ARG A 76 16.03 -1.32 -7.62
C ARG A 76 15.81 -0.49 -6.36
N GLU A 77 16.84 -0.27 -5.55
CA GLU A 77 16.74 0.56 -4.35
C GLU A 77 16.56 2.05 -4.70
N GLU A 78 17.22 2.52 -5.75
CA GLU A 78 17.07 3.89 -6.26
C GLU A 78 15.67 4.10 -6.85
N ALA A 79 15.23 3.21 -7.75
CA ALA A 79 13.88 3.23 -8.30
C ALA A 79 12.80 3.15 -7.20
N ALA A 80 13.05 2.39 -6.13
CA ALA A 80 12.15 2.34 -4.98
C ALA A 80 12.16 3.63 -4.17
N ALA A 81 13.29 4.33 -4.07
CA ALA A 81 13.36 5.65 -3.46
C ALA A 81 12.49 6.65 -4.22
N ASP A 82 12.70 6.72 -5.53
CA ASP A 82 12.02 7.65 -6.41
C ASP A 82 10.52 7.37 -6.42
N ALA A 83 10.14 6.10 -6.51
CA ALA A 83 8.75 5.70 -6.45
C ALA A 83 8.10 6.05 -5.11
N LEU A 84 8.73 5.74 -3.97
CA LEU A 84 8.17 6.07 -2.66
C LEU A 84 7.98 7.58 -2.51
N SER A 85 8.95 8.40 -2.94
CA SER A 85 8.85 9.86 -2.87
C SER A 85 7.76 10.40 -3.78
N TYR A 86 7.85 10.13 -5.09
CA TYR A 86 6.95 10.68 -6.10
C TYR A 86 5.51 10.16 -5.92
N ARG A 87 5.34 8.86 -5.71
CA ARG A 87 4.00 8.27 -5.56
C ARG A 87 3.33 8.75 -4.29
N PHE A 88 4.07 8.85 -3.19
CA PHE A 88 3.51 9.42 -1.97
C PHE A 88 3.03 10.86 -2.16
N GLU A 89 3.78 11.68 -2.89
CA GLU A 89 3.41 13.07 -3.19
C GLU A 89 2.09 13.18 -3.97
N VAL A 90 1.92 12.36 -5.01
CA VAL A 90 0.75 12.41 -5.90
C VAL A 90 -0.44 11.56 -5.42
N THR A 91 -0.24 10.71 -4.39
CA THR A 91 -1.31 9.89 -3.81
C THR A 91 -2.28 10.74 -2.99
N VAL A 92 -3.57 10.43 -3.09
CA VAL A 92 -4.63 11.08 -2.28
C VAL A 92 -4.41 10.89 -0.77
N PRO A 93 -4.92 11.79 0.10
CA PRO A 93 -4.66 11.75 1.54
C PRO A 93 -4.96 10.40 2.21
N GLU A 94 -6.05 9.75 1.84
CA GLU A 94 -6.46 8.43 2.35
C GLU A 94 -5.42 7.35 1.98
N GLY A 95 -4.87 7.40 0.78
CA GLY A 95 -3.83 6.48 0.31
C GLY A 95 -2.52 6.71 1.05
N ARG A 96 -2.14 7.98 1.27
CA ARG A 96 -0.98 8.34 2.09
C ARG A 96 -1.11 7.82 3.52
N ARG A 97 -2.28 8.00 4.15
CA ARG A 97 -2.57 7.46 5.49
C ARG A 97 -2.44 5.94 5.53
N TRP A 98 -2.95 5.25 4.51
CA TRP A 98 -2.80 3.81 4.41
C TRP A 98 -1.33 3.38 4.28
N MET A 99 -0.57 3.98 3.37
CA MET A 99 0.86 3.69 3.17
C MET A 99 1.65 3.87 4.47
N ARG A 100 1.45 5.00 5.17
CA ARG A 100 2.10 5.26 6.46
C ARG A 100 1.75 4.20 7.49
N ALA A 101 0.47 3.86 7.63
CA ALA A 101 0.02 2.86 8.58
C ALA A 101 0.65 1.49 8.32
N ARG A 102 0.71 1.05 7.05
CA ARG A 102 1.34 -0.22 6.69
C ARG A 102 2.85 -0.19 6.94
N LEU A 103 3.56 0.87 6.53
CA LEU A 103 5.01 0.92 6.74
C LEU A 103 5.40 1.01 8.23
N ALA A 104 4.58 1.63 9.08
CA ALA A 104 4.81 1.63 10.52
C ALA A 104 4.79 0.22 11.13
N GLU A 105 4.05 -0.74 10.56
CA GLU A 105 4.04 -2.15 10.99
C GLU A 105 5.39 -2.85 10.76
N LEU A 106 6.23 -2.34 9.84
CA LEU A 106 7.61 -2.82 9.64
C LEU A 106 8.61 -2.18 10.61
N GLY A 107 8.26 -1.05 11.21
CA GLY A 107 9.12 -0.20 12.04
C GLY A 107 8.97 1.28 11.69
N GLU A 108 9.08 2.16 12.69
CA GLU A 108 8.95 3.62 12.48
C GLU A 108 9.98 4.14 11.45
N GLU A 109 11.16 3.55 11.36
CA GLU A 109 12.17 3.93 10.36
C GLU A 109 11.73 3.68 8.90
N TYR A 110 10.75 2.80 8.67
CA TYR A 110 10.16 2.59 7.35
C TYR A 110 9.10 3.64 7.03
N ARG A 111 8.39 4.15 8.03
CA ARG A 111 7.45 5.26 7.86
C ARG A 111 8.15 6.53 7.41
N ASP A 112 9.35 6.78 7.94
CA ASP A 112 10.17 7.95 7.61
C ASP A 112 10.64 7.96 6.15
N LEU A 113 10.57 6.82 5.44
CA LEU A 113 10.91 6.74 4.00
C LEU A 113 9.97 7.54 3.09
N LEU A 114 8.73 7.82 3.55
CA LEU A 114 7.72 8.53 2.77
C LEU A 114 7.88 10.06 2.80
N GLY A 115 8.77 10.58 3.65
CA GLY A 115 8.89 12.01 3.88
C GLY A 115 7.69 12.62 4.63
N PRO A 116 7.63 13.95 4.78
CA PRO A 116 6.51 14.66 5.39
C PRO A 116 5.25 14.60 4.51
N ASP A 117 4.08 14.89 5.08
CA ASP A 117 2.86 15.02 4.26
C ASP A 117 2.99 16.23 3.31
N PRO A 118 2.61 16.10 2.03
CA PRO A 118 2.56 17.22 1.10
C PRO A 118 1.58 18.28 1.58
N ALA A 119 1.92 19.55 1.34
CA ALA A 119 1.10 20.72 1.68
C ALA A 119 -0.22 20.77 0.89
#